data_AF-A0A966Z9F8-F1
#
_entry.id   AF-A0A966Z9F8-F1
#
_cell.length_a   1.000
_cell.length_b   1.000
_cell.length_c   1.000
_cell.angle_alpha   90.00
_cell.angle_beta   90.00
_cell.angle_gamma   90.00
#
_symmetry.space_group_name_H-M   'P 1'
#
loop_
_entity.id
_entity.type
_entity.pdbx_description
1 polymer ?
#
loop_
_entity_poly.entity_id
_entity_poly.type
_entity_poly.pdbx_seq_one_letter_code
_entity_poly.pdbx_strand_id
1 'polypeptide(L)'
;MIGINMIRVGFVFSITAVIATAQDGKALFEKKCSFCHASTTDERKLGPSLKGLNKGVMPDAIAKPATRENILLKINDGGGGMPVFRDLLTKEEKDAIVAYAMTL
;
A
#
# COMPACT_ATOMS: atom_id res chain seq x y z
N MET A 1 -17.05 -54.85 -34.09
CA MET A 1 -15.89 -54.73 -33.19
C MET A 1 -15.18 -53.43 -33.54
N ILE A 2 -15.10 -52.50 -32.57
CA ILE A 2 -14.13 -51.40 -32.41
C ILE A 2 -14.18 -50.31 -33.51
N GLY A 3 -14.31 -49.01 -33.24
CA GLY A 3 -13.94 -48.28 -32.04
C GLY A 3 -14.52 -46.87 -31.97
N ILE A 4 -14.33 -46.34 -30.77
CA ILE A 4 -14.88 -45.13 -30.16
C ILE A 4 -14.12 -43.89 -30.68
N ASN A 5 -14.77 -42.73 -30.54
CA ASN A 5 -14.18 -41.40 -30.27
C ASN A 5 -13.64 -40.59 -31.46
N MET A 6 -14.17 -39.38 -31.64
CA MET A 6 -13.70 -38.26 -30.81
C MET A 6 -14.63 -37.05 -31.00
N ILE A 7 -15.50 -36.79 -30.01
CA ILE A 7 -16.19 -35.50 -29.88
C ILE A 7 -15.11 -34.47 -29.59
N ARG A 8 -14.89 -33.54 -30.53
CA ARG A 8 -14.02 -32.38 -30.32
C ARG A 8 -14.71 -31.43 -29.35
N VAL A 9 -14.54 -31.66 -28.05
CA VAL A 9 -14.86 -30.68 -27.01
C VAL A 9 -13.89 -29.52 -27.18
N GLY A 10 -14.33 -28.49 -27.91
CA GLY A 10 -13.63 -27.20 -27.99
C GLY A 10 -13.70 -26.55 -26.62
N PHE A 11 -12.64 -26.70 -25.82
CA PHE A 11 -12.50 -26.03 -24.53
C PHE A 11 -12.19 -24.56 -24.80
N VAL A 12 -13.22 -23.72 -24.82
CA VAL A 12 -13.07 -22.26 -24.87
C VAL A 12 -12.62 -21.80 -23.48
N PHE A 13 -11.32 -21.74 -23.26
CA PHE A 13 -10.73 -21.11 -22.08
C PHE A 13 -10.89 -19.59 -22.23
N SER A 14 -12.03 -19.05 -21.81
CA SER A 14 -12.19 -17.59 -21.65
C SER A 14 -11.32 -17.13 -20.49
N ILE A 15 -10.14 -16.61 -20.81
CA ILE A 15 -9.27 -15.94 -19.84
C ILE A 15 -9.90 -14.58 -19.57
N THR A 16 -10.73 -14.49 -18.53
CA THR A 16 -11.06 -13.20 -17.93
C THR A 16 -9.80 -12.69 -17.24
N ALA A 17 -9.07 -11.80 -17.90
CA ALA A 17 -8.00 -11.05 -17.25
C ALA A 17 -8.62 -10.26 -16.10
N VAL A 18 -8.35 -10.69 -14.86
CA VAL A 18 -8.63 -9.89 -13.67
C VAL A 18 -7.66 -8.73 -13.71
N ILE A 19 -8.12 -7.59 -14.23
CA ILE A 19 -7.38 -6.34 -14.15
C ILE A 19 -7.39 -5.96 -12.68
N ALA A 20 -6.27 -6.21 -11.99
CA ALA A 20 -6.07 -5.71 -10.64
C ALA A 20 -6.17 -4.17 -10.68
N THR A 21 -7.24 -3.61 -10.13
CA THR A 21 -7.41 -2.17 -10.05
C THR A 21 -6.46 -1.65 -8.97
N ALA A 22 -5.41 -0.94 -9.41
CA ALA A 22 -4.52 -0.27 -8.47
C ALA A 22 -5.34 0.74 -7.64
N GLN A 23 -5.30 0.60 -6.31
CA GLN A 23 -5.95 1.57 -5.42
C GLN A 23 -5.22 2.92 -5.51
N ASP A 24 -5.98 4.02 -5.44
CA ASP A 24 -5.40 5.37 -5.41
C ASP A 24 -4.77 5.64 -4.03
N GLY A 25 -3.45 5.47 -3.96
CA GLY A 25 -2.67 5.67 -2.73
C GLY A 25 -2.75 7.08 -2.17
N LYS A 26 -2.87 8.11 -3.03
CA LYS A 26 -3.00 9.51 -2.60
C LYS A 26 -4.35 9.72 -1.93
N ALA A 27 -5.44 9.27 -2.56
CA ALA A 27 -6.77 9.37 -1.98
C ALA A 27 -6.91 8.59 -0.66
N LEU A 28 -6.28 7.41 -0.56
CA LEU A 28 -6.24 6.63 0.69
C LEU A 28 -5.46 7.36 1.79
N PHE A 29 -4.29 7.90 1.47
CA PHE A 29 -3.48 8.69 2.40
C PHE A 29 -4.25 9.92 2.89
N GLU A 30 -4.93 10.63 2.01
CA GLU A 30 -5.77 11.78 2.37
C GLU A 30 -6.85 11.39 3.38
N LYS A 31 -7.52 10.25 3.19
CA LYS A 31 -8.59 9.78 4.07
C LYS A 31 -8.10 9.22 5.41
N LYS A 32 -6.91 8.62 5.45
CA LYS A 32 -6.47 7.80 6.60
C LYS A 32 -5.28 8.41 7.36
N CYS A 33 -4.45 9.22 6.71
CA CYS A 33 -3.16 9.64 7.23
C CYS A 33 -3.04 11.17 7.35
N SER A 34 -3.67 11.94 6.46
CA SER A 34 -3.46 13.39 6.34
C SER A 34 -3.89 14.22 7.55
N PHE A 35 -4.81 13.69 8.36
CA PHE A 35 -5.21 14.30 9.62
C PHE A 35 -4.03 14.40 10.60
N CYS A 36 -3.18 13.37 10.64
CA CYS A 36 -2.02 13.33 11.52
C CYS A 36 -0.72 13.74 10.84
N HIS A 37 -0.61 13.60 9.52
CA HIS A 37 0.65 13.80 8.79
C HIS A 37 0.49 14.84 7.70
N ALA A 38 1.39 15.83 7.67
CA ALA A 38 1.59 16.65 6.49
C ALA A 38 2.38 15.86 5.44
N SER A 39 1.97 15.93 4.17
CA SER A 39 2.67 15.27 3.05
C SER A 39 3.51 16.23 2.21
N THR A 40 3.20 17.53 2.23
CA THR A 40 3.81 18.54 1.34
C THR A 40 4.42 19.73 2.08
N THR A 41 4.09 19.90 3.36
CA THR A 41 4.60 20.99 4.22
C THR A 41 5.42 20.42 5.36
N ASP A 42 6.31 21.23 5.95
CA ASP A 42 7.09 20.83 7.12
C ASP A 42 6.28 20.90 8.44
N GLU A 43 4.97 21.14 8.34
CA GLU A 43 4.08 21.27 9.48
C GLU A 43 4.01 19.97 10.28
N ARG A 44 4.32 20.06 11.57
CA ARG A 44 4.08 18.98 12.52
C ARG A 44 2.64 19.09 13.03
N LYS A 45 1.81 18.11 12.67
CA LYS A 45 0.45 17.96 13.22
C LYS A 45 0.52 17.04 14.46
N LEU A 46 -0.33 16.02 14.52
CA LEU A 46 -0.26 14.98 15.54
C LEU A 46 0.98 14.09 15.34
N GLY A 47 1.30 13.77 14.08
CA GLY A 47 2.49 13.06 13.67
C GLY A 47 3.53 13.99 13.04
N PRO A 48 4.74 13.48 12.76
CA PRO A 48 5.74 14.21 11.98
C PRO A 48 5.25 14.49 10.56
N SER A 49 5.79 15.52 9.93
CA SER A 49 5.69 15.66 8.48
C SER A 49 6.38 14.49 7.77
N LEU A 50 5.79 14.04 6.67
CA LEU A 50 6.35 13.05 5.76
C LEU A 50 6.92 13.68 4.50
N LYS A 51 6.97 15.02 4.41
CA LYS A 51 7.61 15.72 3.32
C LYS A 51 9.09 15.33 3.24
N GLY A 52 9.54 14.87 2.09
CA GLY A 52 10.90 14.43 1.85
C GLY A 52 11.21 13.01 2.35
N LEU A 53 10.19 12.18 2.62
CA LEU A 53 10.37 10.75 2.93
C LEU A 53 11.10 10.01 1.80
N ASN A 54 10.90 10.44 0.55
CA ASN A 54 11.57 9.99 -0.66
C ASN A 54 13.10 10.21 -0.64
N LYS A 55 13.62 11.01 0.29
CA LYS A 55 15.06 11.14 0.55
C LYS A 55 15.63 9.94 1.29
N GLY A 56 14.80 8.95 1.64
CA GLY A 56 15.23 7.65 2.13
C GLY A 56 15.38 7.55 3.64
N VAL A 57 14.85 8.51 4.41
CA VAL A 57 14.96 8.52 5.88
C VAL A 57 13.60 8.74 6.53
N MET A 58 13.24 7.87 7.48
CA MET A 58 12.04 7.96 8.29
C MET A 58 12.14 9.13 9.27
N PRO A 59 11.06 9.89 9.52
CA PRO A 59 11.03 10.98 10.49
C PRO A 59 10.83 10.47 11.93
N ASP A 60 11.40 9.31 12.25
CA ASP A 60 11.45 8.75 13.59
C ASP A 60 12.74 9.14 14.31
N ALA A 61 12.78 8.97 15.63
CA ALA A 61 13.90 9.41 16.46
C ALA A 61 15.22 8.67 16.15
N ILE A 62 15.16 7.53 15.45
CA ILE A 62 16.32 6.68 15.14
C ILE A 62 16.75 6.88 13.67
N ALA A 63 16.00 7.67 12.89
CA ALA A 63 16.26 7.96 11.48
C ALA A 63 16.44 6.68 10.64
N LYS A 64 15.53 5.69 10.82
CA LYS A 64 15.57 4.45 10.03
C LYS A 64 15.50 4.73 8.53
N PRO A 65 16.06 3.87 7.66
CA PRO A 65 15.86 3.99 6.22
C PRO A 65 14.38 3.93 5.84
N ALA A 66 13.92 4.82 4.97
CA ALA A 66 12.55 4.85 4.45
C ALA A 66 12.36 3.81 3.32
N THR A 67 12.59 2.54 3.64
CA THR A 67 12.30 1.43 2.74
C THR A 67 10.82 1.06 2.78
N ARG A 68 10.35 0.39 1.73
CA ARG A 68 8.99 -0.15 1.66
C ARG A 68 8.64 -0.97 2.90
N GLU A 69 9.57 -1.82 3.34
CA GLU A 69 9.42 -2.72 4.47
C GLU A 69 9.29 -1.95 5.79
N ASN A 70 10.13 -0.92 5.99
CA ASN A 70 10.10 -0.12 7.22
C ASN A 70 8.84 0.75 7.30
N ILE A 71 8.40 1.32 6.16
CA ILE A 71 7.14 2.09 6.10
C ILE A 71 5.95 1.17 6.38
N LEU A 72 5.91 -0.01 5.73
CA LEU A 72 4.83 -0.98 5.95
C LEU A 72 4.80 -1.50 7.39
N LEU A 73 5.97 -1.78 7.99
CA LEU A 73 6.07 -2.18 9.39
C LEU A 73 5.50 -1.08 10.30
N LYS A 74 5.86 0.19 10.05
CA LYS A 74 5.34 1.31 10.83
C LYS A 74 3.84 1.49 10.70
N ILE A 75 3.27 1.27 9.51
CA ILE A 75 1.81 1.28 9.29
C ILE A 75 1.15 0.12 10.03
N ASN A 76 1.71 -1.08 9.95
CA ASN A 76 1.14 -2.25 10.62
C ASN A 76 1.14 -2.10 12.14
N ASP A 77 2.28 -1.71 12.72
CA ASP A 77 2.51 -1.78 14.16
C ASP A 77 2.27 -0.47 14.90
N GLY A 78 2.20 0.66 14.17
CA GLY A 78 1.96 1.97 14.75
C GLY A 78 3.04 2.39 15.76
N GLY A 79 2.63 2.97 16.88
CA GLY A 79 3.48 3.34 18.01
C GLY A 79 3.85 4.83 18.07
N GLY A 80 4.11 5.33 19.28
CA GLY A 80 4.33 6.76 19.53
C GLY A 80 3.08 7.62 19.29
N GLY A 81 1.90 7.05 19.50
CA GLY A 81 0.60 7.69 19.22
C GLY A 81 0.03 7.39 17.83
N MET A 82 0.82 6.78 16.92
CA MET A 82 0.30 6.30 15.63
C MET A 82 -0.54 5.02 15.82
N PRO A 83 -1.78 4.95 15.29
CA PRO A 83 -2.62 3.75 15.36
C PRO A 83 -2.01 2.54 14.64
N VAL A 84 -2.43 1.34 15.06
CA VAL A 84 -2.10 0.06 14.44
C VAL A 84 -3.05 -0.17 13.25
N PHE A 85 -2.53 -0.26 12.03
CA PHE A 85 -3.38 -0.48 10.83
C PHE A 85 -3.32 -1.91 10.29
N ARG A 86 -2.58 -2.82 10.92
CA ARG A 86 -2.36 -4.20 10.43
C ARG A 86 -3.65 -4.88 9.97
N ASP A 87 -4.70 -4.76 10.78
CA ASP A 87 -6.01 -5.37 10.58
C ASP A 87 -7.11 -4.37 10.15
N LEU A 88 -6.77 -3.07 10.01
CA LEU A 88 -7.72 -2.01 9.62
C LEU A 88 -7.65 -1.65 8.13
N LEU A 89 -6.57 -2.05 7.46
CA LEU A 89 -6.35 -1.81 6.04
C LEU A 89 -6.09 -3.15 5.35
N THR A 90 -6.68 -3.30 4.17
CA THR A 90 -6.38 -4.43 3.27
C THR A 90 -4.92 -4.38 2.81
N LYS A 91 -4.44 -5.49 2.24
CA LYS A 91 -3.08 -5.55 1.70
C LYS A 91 -2.90 -4.53 0.57
N GLU A 92 -3.90 -4.41 -0.30
CA GLU A 92 -3.90 -3.54 -1.47
C GLU A 92 -3.89 -2.06 -1.07
N GLU A 93 -4.67 -1.69 -0.03
CA GLU A 93 -4.64 -0.33 0.51
C GLU A 93 -3.29 0.00 1.13
N LYS A 94 -2.70 -0.92 1.91
CA LYS A 94 -1.36 -0.72 2.49
C LYS A 94 -0.30 -0.57 1.41
N ASP A 95 -0.33 -1.42 0.39
CA ASP A 95 0.60 -1.36 -0.72
C ASP A 95 0.49 -0.03 -1.48
N ALA A 96 -0.73 0.45 -1.72
CA ALA A 96 -0.98 1.74 -2.38
C ALA A 96 -0.54 2.94 -1.52
N ILE A 97 -0.82 2.93 -0.22
CA ILE A 97 -0.38 3.99 0.72
C ILE A 97 1.14 4.02 0.79
N VAL A 98 1.81 2.86 0.91
CA VAL A 98 3.28 2.80 0.95
C VAL A 98 3.87 3.33 -0.36
N ALA A 99 3.33 2.92 -1.51
CA ALA A 99 3.78 3.40 -2.80
C ALA A 99 3.67 4.93 -2.90
N TYR A 100 2.56 5.51 -2.46
CA TYR A 100 2.39 6.96 -2.42
C TYR A 100 3.34 7.63 -1.42
N ALA A 101 3.47 7.11 -0.20
CA ALA A 101 4.34 7.65 0.84
C ALA A 101 5.80 7.73 0.37
N MET A 102 6.28 6.73 -0.38
CA MET A 102 7.63 6.72 -0.94
C MET A 102 7.88 7.80 -2.01
N THR A 103 6.84 8.51 -2.47
CA THR A 103 6.99 9.66 -3.37
C THR A 103 7.10 11.01 -2.64
N LEU A 104 6.77 11.06 -1.35
CA LEU A 104 6.63 12.29 -0.55
C LEU A 104 7.95 12.95 -0.19
#